data_AF-A0A150MJ03-F1
#
_entry.id   AF-A0A150MJ03-F1
#
_cell.length_a   1.000
_cell.length_b   1.000
_cell.length_c   1.000
_cell.angle_alpha   90.00
_cell.angle_beta   90.00
_cell.angle_gamma   90.00
#
_symmetry.space_group_name_H-M   'P 1'
#
loop_
_entity.id
_entity.type
_entity.pdbx_description
1 polymer ?
#
loop_
_entity_poly.entity_id
_entity_poly.type
_entity_poly.pdbx_seq_one_letter_code
_entity_poly.pdbx_strand_id
1 'polypeptide(L)'
;MIRWLDRYFPEFSQVFPSFGKMALAVLEYTPFPSDLAGKELEEVLALYRQSEGLQSPQKPKAEKLMELAQHSIGVTEGQQMARIEIATLVRRYRQLEEEIEALTEQLIELVQTSIEYE
;
A
#
# COMPACT_ATOMS: atom_id res chain seq x y z
N MET A 1 10.52 0.15 -1.10
CA MET A 1 9.55 0.71 -0.14
C MET A 1 10.15 0.83 1.26
N ILE A 2 10.70 -0.24 1.85
CA ILE A 2 11.27 -0.28 3.22
C ILE A 2 12.16 0.92 3.56
N ARG A 3 13.21 1.22 2.77
CA ARG A 3 14.10 2.38 3.00
C ARG A 3 13.36 3.72 3.15
N TRP A 4 12.30 3.94 2.39
CA TRP A 4 11.51 5.18 2.47
C TRP A 4 10.63 5.19 3.71
N LEU A 5 10.04 4.05 4.07
CA LEU A 5 9.25 3.91 5.29
C LEU A 5 10.10 4.09 6.55
N ASP A 6 11.25 3.42 6.64
CA ASP A 6 12.15 3.55 7.79
C ASP A 6 12.60 4.99 8.02
N ARG A 7 12.70 5.78 6.95
CA ARG A 7 13.13 7.18 7.01
C ARG A 7 11.98 8.15 7.31
N TYR A 8 10.81 7.95 6.71
CA TYR A 8 9.72 8.94 6.70
C TYR A 8 8.48 8.54 7.51
N PHE A 9 8.29 7.24 7.78
CA PHE A 9 7.21 6.72 8.60
C PHE A 9 7.60 5.36 9.23
N PRO A 10 8.60 5.32 10.12
CA PRO A 10 9.18 4.07 10.63
C PRO A 10 8.19 3.17 11.38
N GLU A 11 7.11 3.74 11.93
CA GLU A 11 6.06 3.03 12.64
C GLU A 11 5.11 2.26 11.71
N PHE A 12 5.16 2.49 10.40
CA PHE A 12 4.25 1.89 9.42
C PHE A 12 4.21 0.36 9.49
N SER A 13 5.38 -0.28 9.66
CA SER A 13 5.50 -1.75 9.70
C SER A 13 4.84 -2.39 10.92
N GLN A 14 4.57 -1.61 11.98
CA GLN A 14 3.82 -2.07 13.15
C GLN A 14 2.35 -2.34 12.82
N VAL A 15 1.79 -1.65 11.82
CA VAL A 15 0.42 -1.84 11.34
C VAL A 15 0.37 -2.77 10.13
N PHE A 16 1.38 -2.67 9.25
CA PHE A 16 1.45 -3.38 7.98
C PHE A 16 2.78 -4.15 7.86
N PRO A 17 2.82 -5.42 8.32
CA PRO A 17 4.02 -6.26 8.18
C PRO A 17 4.29 -6.67 6.73
N SER A 18 3.30 -6.54 5.84
CA SER A 18 3.42 -6.81 4.40
C SER A 18 2.65 -5.78 3.56
N PHE A 19 2.99 -5.70 2.27
CA PHE A 19 2.40 -4.75 1.31
C PHE A 19 1.09 -5.26 0.69
N GLY A 20 0.10 -5.58 1.53
CA GLY A 20 -1.24 -5.89 1.05
C GLY A 20 -1.99 -4.64 0.57
N LYS A 21 -3.19 -4.82 0.01
CA LYS A 21 -4.04 -3.76 -0.57
C LYS A 21 -4.18 -2.51 0.30
N MET A 22 -4.41 -2.68 1.60
CA MET A 22 -4.54 -1.54 2.53
C MET A 22 -3.21 -0.81 2.73
N ALA A 23 -2.09 -1.53 2.79
CA ALA A 23 -0.77 -0.90 2.90
C ALA A 23 -0.44 -0.09 1.64
N LEU A 24 -0.75 -0.64 0.45
CA LEU A 24 -0.59 0.09 -0.82
C LEU A 24 -1.46 1.35 -0.87
N ALA A 25 -2.71 1.28 -0.42
CA ALA A 25 -3.58 2.46 -0.32
C ALA A 25 -2.98 3.55 0.57
N VAL A 26 -2.43 3.19 1.73
CA VAL A 26 -1.75 4.16 2.61
C VAL A 26 -0.54 4.77 1.89
N LEU A 27 0.30 3.97 1.23
CA LEU A 27 1.46 4.46 0.50
C LEU A 27 1.11 5.35 -0.70
N GLU A 28 -0.06 5.11 -1.30
CA GLU A 28 -0.57 5.87 -2.44
C GLU A 28 -1.13 7.23 -2.02
N TYR A 29 -1.90 7.27 -0.93
CA TYR A 29 -2.67 8.45 -0.56
C TYR A 29 -2.09 9.24 0.63
N THR A 30 -1.50 8.56 1.60
CA THR A 30 -0.99 9.16 2.85
C THR A 30 0.34 8.52 3.28
N PRO A 31 1.38 8.52 2.42
CA PRO A 31 2.66 7.88 2.71
C PRO A 31 3.40 8.46 3.92
N PHE A 32 3.03 9.66 4.38
CA PHE A 32 3.70 10.33 5.51
C PHE A 32 2.76 10.58 6.68
N PRO A 33 3.29 10.67 7.92
CA PRO A 33 2.51 11.01 9.10
C PRO A 33 1.74 12.33 8.96
N SER A 34 2.36 13.33 8.32
CA SER A 34 1.77 14.63 8.06
C SER A 34 0.54 14.58 7.14
N ASP A 35 0.41 13.54 6.32
CA ASP A 35 -0.76 13.37 5.44
C ASP A 35 -2.02 12.96 6.23
N LEU A 36 -1.84 12.44 7.45
CA LEU A 36 -2.91 12.04 8.36
C LEU A 36 -3.23 13.10 9.41
N ALA A 37 -2.38 14.10 9.57
CA ALA A 37 -2.54 15.15 10.57
C ALA A 37 -3.82 15.95 10.32
N GLY A 38 -4.68 16.06 11.34
CA GLY A 38 -5.93 16.81 11.29
C GLY A 38 -7.05 16.21 10.43
N LYS A 39 -6.89 14.96 9.96
CA LYS A 39 -7.96 14.22 9.29
C LYS A 39 -8.77 13.42 10.28
N GLU A 40 -10.07 13.32 10.04
CA GLU A 40 -10.94 12.37 10.72
C GLU A 40 -10.81 10.97 10.10
N LEU A 41 -11.09 9.95 10.89
CA LEU A 41 -10.97 8.56 10.48
C LEU A 41 -11.82 8.23 9.25
N GLU A 42 -13.05 8.74 9.21
CA GLU A 42 -13.97 8.55 8.10
C GLU A 42 -13.43 9.15 6.79
N GLU A 43 -12.74 10.28 6.84
CA GLU A 43 -12.09 10.89 5.68
C GLU A 43 -10.94 10.03 5.16
N VAL A 44 -10.12 9.49 6.06
CA VAL A 44 -9.00 8.59 5.73
C VAL A 44 -9.53 7.29 5.11
N LEU A 45 -10.58 6.70 5.68
CA LEU A 45 -11.21 5.51 5.12
C LEU A 45 -11.83 5.78 3.75
N ALA A 46 -12.48 6.93 3.56
CA ALA A 46 -13.03 7.32 2.26
C ALA A 46 -11.93 7.51 1.21
N LEU A 47 -10.79 8.08 1.60
CA LEU A 47 -9.62 8.22 0.74
C LEU A 47 -9.07 6.85 0.31
N TYR A 48 -8.88 5.92 1.24
CA TYR A 48 -8.35 4.59 0.93
C TYR A 48 -9.28 3.73 0.06
N ARG A 49 -10.60 3.95 0.10
CA ARG A 49 -11.54 3.27 -0.82
C ARG A 49 -11.30 3.61 -2.29
N GLN A 50 -10.59 4.69 -2.58
CA GLN A 50 -10.22 5.06 -3.95
C GLN A 50 -9.05 4.22 -4.49
N SER A 51 -8.32 3.52 -3.61
CA SER A 51 -7.30 2.56 -4.03
C SER A 51 -7.93 1.39 -4.76
N GLU A 52 -7.37 1.06 -5.92
CA GLU A 52 -7.74 -0.14 -6.66
C GLU A 52 -7.67 -1.40 -5.77
N GLY A 53 -8.68 -2.25 -5.92
CA GLY A 53 -8.82 -3.51 -5.22
C GLY A 53 -9.25 -3.41 -3.75
N LEU A 54 -9.35 -2.20 -3.16
CA LEU A 54 -9.66 -2.00 -1.74
C LEU A 54 -11.05 -1.37 -1.53
N GLN A 55 -12.09 -2.20 -1.43
CA GLN A 55 -13.47 -1.73 -1.21
C GLN A 55 -13.78 -1.42 0.26
N SER A 56 -13.19 -2.17 1.19
CA SER A 56 -13.47 -2.06 2.63
C SER A 56 -12.16 -1.97 3.43
N PRO A 57 -11.64 -0.75 3.66
CA PRO A 57 -10.45 -0.57 4.49
C PRO A 57 -10.71 -0.96 5.95
N GLN A 58 -9.71 -1.56 6.59
CA GLN A 58 -9.85 -2.11 7.94
C GLN A 58 -9.80 -0.98 8.98
N LYS A 59 -10.94 -0.58 9.53
CA LYS A 59 -11.06 0.51 10.52
C LYS A 59 -10.01 0.45 11.65
N PRO A 60 -9.78 -0.70 12.34
CA PRO A 60 -8.81 -0.77 13.43
C PRO A 60 -7.36 -0.47 12.99
N LYS A 61 -7.00 -0.81 11.75
CA LYS A 61 -5.67 -0.50 11.21
C LYS A 61 -5.52 0.98 10.87
N ALA A 62 -6.56 1.60 10.33
CA ALA A 62 -6.55 3.03 10.05
C ALA A 62 -6.45 3.85 11.34
N GLU A 63 -7.23 3.50 12.37
CA GLU A 63 -7.13 4.10 13.71
C GLU A 63 -5.72 3.97 14.28
N LYS A 64 -5.16 2.75 14.25
CA LYS A 64 -3.82 2.52 14.79
C LYS A 64 -2.74 3.29 14.03
N LEU A 65 -2.85 3.35 12.71
CA LEU A 65 -1.93 4.11 11.88
C LEU A 65 -1.99 5.61 12.20
N MET A 66 -3.19 6.17 12.35
CA MET A 66 -3.37 7.59 12.71
C MET A 66 -2.82 7.90 14.10
N GLU A 67 -2.99 7.00 15.07
CA GLU A 67 -2.40 7.12 16.42
C GLU A 67 -0.87 7.15 16.36
N LEU A 68 -0.26 6.24 15.58
CA LEU A 68 1.19 6.17 15.40
C LEU A 68 1.73 7.39 14.64
N ALA A 69 0.99 7.88 13.65
CA ALA A 69 1.35 9.08 12.88
C ALA A 69 1.53 10.32 13.77
N GLN A 70 0.70 10.48 14.79
CA GLN A 70 0.78 11.62 15.73
C GLN A 70 2.11 11.66 16.50
N HIS A 71 2.75 10.51 16.69
CA HIS A 71 3.96 10.36 17.49
C HIS A 71 5.16 9.93 16.62
N SER A 72 5.02 10.00 15.30
CA SER A 72 6.04 9.49 14.39
C SER A 72 7.32 10.31 14.45
N ILE A 73 8.46 9.62 14.44
CA ILE A 73 9.79 10.22 14.39
C ILE A 73 10.35 10.35 12.96
N GLY A 74 9.52 10.09 11.94
CA GLY A 74 9.91 10.17 10.54
C GLY A 74 10.38 11.57 10.12
N VAL A 75 11.38 11.64 9.24
CA VAL A 75 11.91 12.93 8.77
C VAL A 75 10.87 13.65 7.91
N THR A 76 10.86 14.99 7.99
CA THR A 76 9.92 15.82 7.23
C THR A 76 10.57 16.46 5.99
N GLU A 77 11.90 16.53 5.98
CA GLU A 77 12.68 17.10 4.89
C GLU A 77 12.74 16.19 3.66
N GLY A 78 12.57 16.77 2.48
CA GLY A 78 12.66 16.04 1.21
C GLY A 78 11.46 15.12 0.93
N GLN A 79 10.35 15.26 1.67
CA GLN A 79 9.12 14.50 1.44
C GLN A 79 8.61 14.60 0.00
N GLN A 80 8.82 15.73 -0.68
CA GLN A 80 8.37 15.90 -2.06
C GLN A 80 9.01 14.86 -3.00
N MET A 81 10.34 14.69 -2.93
CA MET A 81 11.03 13.69 -3.75
C MET A 81 10.68 12.27 -3.28
N ALA A 82 10.62 12.05 -1.96
CA ALA A 82 10.22 10.77 -1.40
C ALA A 82 8.82 10.34 -1.87
N ARG A 83 7.86 11.26 -1.98
CA ARG A 83 6.50 10.97 -2.47
C ARG A 83 6.51 10.47 -3.90
N ILE A 84 7.26 11.12 -4.78
CA ILE A 84 7.40 10.74 -6.20
C ILE A 84 7.97 9.32 -6.31
N GLU A 85 8.99 9.04 -5.51
CA GLU A 85 9.66 7.74 -5.48
C GLU A 85 8.75 6.64 -4.89
N ILE A 86 8.05 6.91 -3.79
CA ILE A 86 7.08 5.99 -3.20
C ILE A 86 5.96 5.69 -4.21
N ALA A 87 5.36 6.71 -4.82
CA ALA A 87 4.32 6.53 -5.83
C ALA A 87 4.81 5.71 -7.03
N THR A 88 6.07 5.91 -7.45
CA THR A 88 6.69 5.11 -8.52
C THR A 88 6.87 3.66 -8.11
N LEU A 89 7.28 3.39 -6.87
CA LEU A 89 7.42 2.03 -6.35
C LEU A 89 6.06 1.34 -6.20
N VAL A 90 5.02 2.03 -5.73
CA VAL A 90 3.66 1.50 -5.61
C VAL A 90 3.11 1.11 -6.98
N ARG A 91 3.25 1.98 -7.98
CA ARG A 91 2.83 1.68 -9.36
C ARG A 91 3.54 0.45 -9.93
N ARG A 92 4.86 0.35 -9.75
CA ARG A 92 5.64 -0.82 -10.19
C ARG A 92 5.22 -2.10 -9.45
N TYR A 93 4.90 -1.99 -8.17
CA TYR A 93 4.42 -3.13 -7.38
C TYR A 93 3.12 -3.67 -7.96
N ARG A 94 2.13 -2.79 -8.23
CA ARG A 94 0.85 -3.19 -8.84
C ARG A 94 1.04 -3.83 -10.22
N GLN A 95 1.89 -3.23 -11.06
CA GLN A 95 2.22 -3.82 -12.38
C GLN A 95 2.77 -5.25 -12.25
N LEU A 96 3.66 -5.49 -11.29
CA LEU A 96 4.18 -6.83 -11.03
C LEU A 96 3.10 -7.79 -10.50
N GLU A 97 2.16 -7.31 -9.68
CA GLU A 97 1.02 -8.13 -9.23
C GLU A 97 0.15 -8.56 -10.43
N GLU A 98 -0.17 -7.63 -11.34
CA GLU A 98 -0.91 -7.92 -12.57
C GLU A 98 -0.17 -8.90 -13.48
N GLU A 99 1.14 -8.72 -13.67
CA GLU A 99 1.97 -9.64 -14.47
C GLU A 99 1.99 -11.05 -13.86
N ILE A 100 2.09 -11.16 -12.53
CA ILE A 100 2.04 -12.45 -11.82
C ILE A 100 0.68 -13.12 -11.99
N GLU A 101 -0.42 -12.36 -11.88
CA GLU A 101 -1.78 -12.88 -12.07
C GLU A 101 -1.95 -13.40 -13.51
N ALA A 102 -1.58 -12.61 -14.52
CA ALA A 102 -1.66 -12.98 -15.93
C ALA A 102 -0.80 -14.21 -16.27
N LEU A 103 0.38 -14.36 -15.66
CA LEU A 103 1.22 -15.55 -15.82
C LEU A 103 0.59 -16.78 -15.16
N THR A 104 -0.04 -16.59 -13.99
CA THR A 104 -0.72 -17.67 -13.28
C THR A 104 -1.89 -18.20 -14.10
N GLU A 105 -2.68 -17.32 -14.72
CA GLU A 105 -3.77 -17.70 -15.62
C GLU A 105 -3.26 -18.50 -16.83
N GLN A 106 -2.19 -18.03 -17.49
CA GLN A 106 -1.58 -18.76 -18.61
C GLN A 106 -1.08 -20.15 -18.20
N LEU A 107 -0.49 -20.29 -17.00
CA LEU A 107 -0.06 -21.59 -16.49
C LEU A 107 -1.24 -22.54 -16.27
N ILE A 108 -2.36 -22.04 -15.75
CA ILE A 108 -3.59 -22.84 -15.55
C ILE A 108 -4.12 -23.33 -16.91
N GLU A 109 -4.17 -22.46 -17.92
CA GLU A 109 -4.62 -22.81 -19.27
C GLU A 109 -3.74 -23.87 -19.94
N LEU A 110 -2.41 -23.75 -19.81
CA LEU A 110 -1.46 -24.73 -20.33
C LEU A 110 -1.61 -26.11 -19.66
N VAL A 111 -1.85 -26.15 -18.35
CA VAL A 111 -2.09 -27.41 -17.63
C VAL A 111 -3.40 -28.06 -18.10
N GLN A 112 -4.49 -27.29 -18.21
CA GLN A 112 -5.78 -27.81 -18.67
C GLN A 112 -5.71 -28.39 -20.08
N THR A 113 -5.08 -27.67 -21.01
CA THR A 113 -4.90 -28.14 -22.38
C THR A 113 -4.03 -29.39 -22.43
N SER A 114 -2.98 -29.52 -21.61
CA SER A 114 -2.14 -30.72 -21.59
C SER A 114 -2.86 -31.99 -21.09
N ILE A 115 -3.84 -31.86 -20.20
CA ILE A 115 -4.64 -32.98 -19.68
C ILE A 115 -5.71 -33.41 -20.69
N GLU A 116 -6.18 -32.52 -21.56
CA GLU A 116 -7.14 -32.87 -22.62
C GLU A 116 -6.55 -33.73 -23.76
N TYR A 117 -5.22 -33.83 -23.84
CA TYR A 117 -4.51 -34.64 -24.85
C TYR A 117 -3.96 -35.99 -24.32
N GLU A 118 -4.19 -36.32 -23.04
CA GLU A 118 -3.94 -37.67 -22.44
C GLU A 118 -5.24 -38.47 -22.27
#